data_AF-A0A2V2B762-F1
#
_entry.id   AF-A0A2V2B762-F1
#
_cell.length_a   1.000
_cell.length_b   1.000
_cell.length_c   1.000
_cell.angle_alpha   90.00
_cell.angle_beta   90.00
_cell.angle_gamma   90.00
#
_symmetry.space_group_name_H-M   'P 1'
#
loop_
_entity.id
_entity.type
_entity.pdbx_description
1 polymer ?
#
loop_
_entity_poly.entity_id
_entity_poly.type
_entity_poly.pdbx_seq_one_letter_code
_entity_poly.pdbx_strand_id
1 'polypeptide(L)'
;MKSNDGKEREPVGVHSADAPTDEERWALALEQAPTFGQALGARMRQVRERNGRTAEDVAKSARHYGLSWHRPTVGQIEQGQRSLSAVELIMLPAIYSVPLNELLPDETVWLTSELGVYGREVRRVLGGDYHPPYRALFAPGGWYLKGSSDQDPTETAVRVAKAAAELWRRNSWPAHAAAQHTQEMPDEAEAKAAKRLGTTAHYVAYAARDTWGRGLAAEREARLRERGELPEGKRALQSARGHITRALVAELEPVVQVYEAERERAEREEAENFDSSEIALTPDERQKRREANG
;
A
#
# COMPACT_ATOMS: atom_id res chain seq x y z
N MET A 1 3.15 71.06 22.97
CA MET A 1 4.45 70.44 22.63
C MET A 1 4.43 68.97 23.01
N LYS A 2 4.22 68.08 22.05
CA LYS A 2 4.54 66.66 22.17
C LYS A 2 5.16 66.25 20.84
N SER A 3 6.46 65.98 20.88
CA SER A 3 7.24 65.53 19.75
C SER A 3 6.90 64.09 19.40
N ASN A 4 6.81 63.89 18.09
CA ASN A 4 6.69 62.65 17.37
C ASN A 4 8.02 61.90 17.47
N ASP A 5 8.02 60.63 17.86
CA ASP A 5 9.21 59.79 17.79
C ASP A 5 8.88 58.49 17.03
N GLY A 6 9.58 58.34 15.91
CA GLY A 6 9.38 57.27 14.95
C GLY A 6 9.93 55.96 15.47
N LYS A 7 9.08 54.93 15.47
CA LYS A 7 9.55 53.54 15.46
C LYS A 7 9.55 53.04 14.03
N GLU A 8 10.72 53.13 13.42
CA GLU A 8 11.11 52.34 12.26
C GLU A 8 10.84 50.86 12.58
N ARG A 9 10.10 50.21 11.69
CA ARG A 9 9.92 48.76 11.71
C ARG A 9 11.20 48.14 11.16
N GLU A 10 11.89 47.38 11.99
CA GLU A 10 12.97 46.49 11.55
C GLU A 10 12.44 45.54 10.45
N PRO A 11 13.15 45.37 9.33
CA PRO A 11 12.78 44.39 8.32
C PRO A 11 12.98 42.98 8.87
N VAL A 12 11.89 42.21 8.86
CA VAL A 12 11.85 40.78 9.16
C VAL A 12 12.91 40.06 8.32
N GLY A 13 13.72 39.27 9.03
CA GLY A 13 14.88 38.56 8.50
C GLY A 13 14.60 37.80 7.22
N VAL A 14 15.55 37.95 6.30
CA VAL A 14 15.75 37.20 5.07
C VAL A 14 15.56 35.70 5.33
N HIS A 15 14.56 35.10 4.68
CA HIS A 15 14.49 33.65 4.51
C HIS A 15 15.75 33.21 3.74
N SER A 16 16.65 32.51 4.42
CA SER A 16 17.83 31.88 3.81
C SER A 16 17.37 30.93 2.70
N ALA A 17 17.81 31.22 1.47
CA ALA A 17 17.54 30.45 0.26
C ALA A 17 18.45 29.22 0.10
N ASP A 18 19.16 28.81 1.16
CA ASP A 18 20.21 27.77 1.13
C ASP A 18 19.84 26.49 1.91
N ALA A 19 18.61 26.35 2.39
CA ALA A 19 18.20 25.12 3.06
C ALA A 19 17.89 24.04 2.01
N PRO A 20 18.57 22.88 2.03
CA PRO A 20 18.30 21.80 1.09
C PRO A 20 16.84 21.37 1.22
N THR A 21 16.20 21.17 0.07
CA THR A 21 14.86 20.65 -0.07
C THR A 21 14.75 19.26 0.58
N ASP A 22 13.53 18.82 0.89
CA ASP A 22 13.32 17.47 1.45
C ASP A 22 13.82 16.37 0.51
N GLU A 23 13.76 16.60 -0.80
CA GLU A 23 14.31 15.71 -1.83
C GLU A 23 15.84 15.67 -1.80
N GLU A 24 16.52 16.82 -1.68
CA GLU A 24 17.98 16.88 -1.55
C GLU A 24 18.48 16.24 -0.25
N ARG A 25 17.78 16.49 0.87
CA ARG A 25 18.07 15.83 2.15
C ARG A 25 17.90 14.32 2.05
N TRP A 26 16.88 13.87 1.32
CA TRP A 26 16.58 12.46 1.10
C TRP A 26 17.62 11.78 0.22
N ALA A 27 18.00 12.40 -0.90
CA ALA A 27 19.00 11.87 -1.81
C ALA A 27 20.36 11.70 -1.10
N LEU A 28 20.78 12.70 -0.32
CA LEU A 28 22.00 12.62 0.47
C LEU A 28 21.92 11.51 1.54
N ALA A 29 20.78 11.37 2.21
CA ALA A 29 20.58 10.33 3.21
C ALA A 29 20.62 8.91 2.60
N LEU A 30 20.12 8.73 1.38
CA LEU A 30 20.18 7.44 0.66
C LEU A 30 21.58 7.07 0.20
N GLU A 31 22.35 8.04 -0.30
CA GLU A 31 23.71 7.80 -0.78
C GLU A 31 24.62 7.27 0.33
N GLN A 32 24.42 7.76 1.55
CA GLN A 32 25.20 7.40 2.73
C GLN A 32 24.55 6.30 3.58
N ALA A 33 23.35 5.83 3.20
CA ALA A 33 22.60 4.90 4.01
C ALA A 33 23.33 3.54 4.14
N PRO A 34 23.45 2.99 5.35
CA PRO A 34 23.91 1.62 5.54
C PRO A 34 22.85 0.60 5.06
N THR A 35 23.27 -0.65 4.92
CA THR A 35 22.30 -1.76 4.81
C THR A 35 21.52 -1.92 6.11
N PHE A 36 20.32 -2.48 6.04
CA PHE A 36 19.50 -2.76 7.22
C PHE A 36 20.24 -3.58 8.28
N GLY A 37 21.02 -4.58 7.85
CA GLY A 37 21.82 -5.41 8.76
C GLY A 37 22.90 -4.62 9.50
N GLN A 38 23.58 -3.69 8.82
CA GLN A 38 24.59 -2.82 9.44
C GLN A 38 23.96 -1.85 10.43
N ALA A 39 22.85 -1.20 10.05
CA ALA A 39 22.14 -0.25 10.91
C ALA A 39 21.57 -0.93 12.16
N LEU A 40 20.91 -2.08 11.98
CA LEU A 40 20.38 -2.90 13.07
C LEU A 40 21.51 -3.40 13.99
N GLY A 41 22.60 -3.89 13.42
CA GLY A 41 23.77 -4.35 14.16
C GLY A 41 24.41 -3.23 15.01
N ALA A 42 24.58 -2.05 14.42
CA ALA A 42 25.10 -0.88 15.12
C ALA A 42 24.17 -0.47 16.28
N ARG A 43 22.85 -0.50 16.06
CA ARG A 43 21.87 -0.17 17.10
C ARG A 43 21.85 -1.20 18.22
N MET A 44 21.90 -2.49 17.89
CA MET A 44 22.05 -3.57 18.86
C MET A 44 23.30 -3.38 19.72
N ARG A 45 24.45 -3.04 19.10
CA ARG A 45 25.69 -2.74 19.82
C ARG A 45 25.55 -1.56 20.76
N GLN A 46 24.96 -0.45 20.32
CA GLN A 46 24.73 0.72 21.16
C GLN A 46 23.88 0.39 22.39
N VAL A 47 22.76 -0.34 22.19
CA VAL A 47 21.89 -0.75 23.31
C VAL A 47 22.62 -1.70 24.26
N ARG A 48 23.42 -2.64 23.73
CA ARG A 48 24.25 -3.54 24.53
C ARG A 48 25.23 -2.77 25.42
N GLU A 49 25.97 -1.84 24.82
CA GLU A 49 26.99 -1.03 25.52
C GLU A 49 26.35 -0.08 26.54
N ARG A 50 25.23 0.56 26.21
CA ARG A 50 24.44 1.39 27.12
C ARG A 50 23.97 0.61 28.35
N ASN A 51 23.63 -0.66 28.16
CA ASN A 51 23.21 -1.55 29.25
C ASN A 51 24.39 -2.21 29.99
N GLY A 52 25.64 -1.82 29.69
CA GLY A 52 26.84 -2.36 30.35
C GLY A 52 27.11 -3.84 30.06
N ARG A 53 26.53 -4.39 28.99
CA ARG A 53 26.64 -5.82 28.65
C ARG A 53 27.78 -6.07 27.67
N THR A 54 28.48 -7.19 27.85
CA THR A 54 29.45 -7.68 26.87
C THR A 54 28.76 -8.48 25.78
N ALA A 55 29.45 -8.70 24.65
CA ALA A 55 28.96 -9.60 23.60
C ALA A 55 28.76 -11.05 24.11
N GLU A 56 29.56 -11.48 25.10
CA GLU A 56 29.37 -12.80 25.73
C GLU A 56 28.08 -12.85 26.57
N ASP A 57 27.70 -11.77 27.26
CA ASP A 57 26.45 -11.71 28.03
C ASP A 57 25.21 -11.81 27.13
N VAL A 58 25.27 -11.21 25.95
CA VAL A 58 24.21 -11.33 24.93
C VAL A 58 24.18 -12.75 24.37
N ALA A 59 25.34 -13.32 24.02
CA ALA A 59 25.43 -14.69 23.51
C ALA A 59 24.89 -15.70 24.54
N LYS A 60 25.22 -15.54 25.83
CA LYS A 60 24.68 -16.36 26.92
C LYS A 60 23.17 -16.27 27.03
N SER A 61 22.60 -15.07 26.88
CA SER A 61 21.13 -14.88 26.92
C SER A 61 20.43 -15.50 25.71
N ALA A 62 20.99 -15.33 24.52
CA ALA A 62 20.48 -15.98 23.32
C ALA A 62 20.50 -17.52 23.44
N ARG A 63 21.58 -18.10 23.97
CA ARG A 63 21.67 -19.55 24.27
C ARG A 63 20.66 -20.00 25.32
N HIS A 64 20.39 -19.18 26.34
CA HIS A 64 19.37 -19.46 27.33
C HIS A 64 17.97 -19.63 26.70
N TYR A 65 17.69 -18.89 25.63
CA TYR A 65 16.45 -19.03 24.85
C TYR A 65 16.54 -20.04 23.68
N GLY A 66 17.61 -20.85 23.62
CA GLY A 66 17.74 -21.93 22.64
C GLY A 66 18.38 -21.55 21.31
N LEU A 67 18.92 -20.33 21.15
CA LEU A 67 19.68 -19.96 19.96
C LEU A 67 21.14 -20.42 20.05
N SER A 68 21.75 -20.77 18.92
CA SER A 68 23.15 -21.19 18.84
C SER A 68 24.14 -20.00 18.76
N TRP A 69 23.85 -18.89 19.43
CA TRP A 69 24.70 -17.71 19.38
C TRP A 69 25.94 -17.86 20.26
N HIS A 70 27.09 -17.60 19.67
CA HIS A 70 28.36 -17.44 20.38
C HIS A 70 28.82 -15.99 20.30
N ARG A 71 29.78 -15.58 21.14
CA ARG A 71 30.35 -14.23 21.08
C ARG A 71 30.77 -13.79 19.67
N PRO A 72 31.40 -14.63 18.82
CA PRO A 72 31.69 -14.27 17.43
C PRO A 72 30.42 -13.99 16.61
N THR A 73 29.34 -14.75 16.83
CA THR A 73 28.05 -14.55 16.16
C THR A 73 27.48 -13.17 16.50
N VAL A 74 27.51 -12.78 17.78
CA VAL A 74 27.04 -11.45 18.22
C VAL A 74 27.87 -10.36 17.55
N GLY A 75 29.20 -10.50 17.52
CA GLY A 75 30.09 -9.56 16.83
C GLY A 75 29.79 -9.44 15.33
N GLN A 76 29.56 -10.56 14.65
CA GLN A 76 29.20 -10.57 13.22
C GLN A 76 27.84 -9.91 12.94
N ILE A 77 26.84 -10.15 13.80
CA ILE A 77 25.53 -9.47 13.69
C ILE A 77 25.71 -7.97 13.90
N GLU A 78 26.42 -7.56 14.95
CA GLU A 78 26.63 -6.15 15.29
C GLU A 78 27.42 -5.38 14.22
N GLN A 79 28.23 -6.08 13.42
CA GLN A 79 28.95 -5.52 12.28
C GLN A 79 28.17 -5.61 10.96
N GLY A 80 26.95 -6.16 10.97
CA GLY A 80 26.14 -6.40 9.77
C GLY A 80 26.70 -7.48 8.83
N GLN A 81 27.66 -8.28 9.29
CA GLN A 81 28.29 -9.36 8.50
C GLN A 81 27.48 -10.66 8.54
N ARG A 82 26.55 -10.78 9.49
CA ARG A 82 25.60 -11.90 9.61
C ARG A 82 24.18 -11.36 9.71
N SER A 83 23.31 -11.85 8.84
CA SER A 83 21.88 -11.56 8.90
C SER A 83 21.20 -12.32 10.04
N LEU A 84 20.10 -11.73 10.53
CA LEU A 84 19.19 -12.38 11.46
C LEU A 84 18.07 -13.06 10.68
N SER A 85 17.73 -14.28 11.07
CA SER A 85 16.47 -14.89 10.69
C SER A 85 15.28 -14.17 11.34
N ALA A 86 14.07 -14.36 10.81
CA ALA A 86 12.86 -13.81 11.40
C ALA A 86 12.65 -14.26 12.87
N VAL A 87 12.98 -15.53 13.18
CA VAL A 87 12.90 -16.07 14.55
C VAL A 87 13.86 -15.32 15.47
N GLU A 88 15.11 -15.14 15.07
CA GLU A 88 16.10 -14.40 15.86
C GLU A 88 15.71 -12.93 16.05
N LEU A 89 15.16 -12.28 15.02
CA LEU A 89 14.67 -10.90 15.08
C LEU A 89 13.54 -10.74 16.12
N ILE A 90 12.55 -11.63 16.09
CA ILE A 90 11.41 -11.61 17.03
C ILE A 90 11.87 -11.88 18.48
N MET A 91 12.96 -12.64 18.66
CA MET A 91 13.50 -12.95 19.99
C MET A 91 14.40 -11.84 20.57
N LEU A 92 14.80 -10.85 19.78
CA LEU A 92 15.69 -9.77 20.26
C LEU A 92 15.18 -9.07 21.53
N PRO A 93 13.89 -8.77 21.72
CA PRO A 93 13.40 -8.13 22.94
C PRO A 93 13.68 -8.95 24.20
N ALA A 94 13.53 -10.27 24.12
CA ALA A 94 13.84 -11.17 25.23
C ALA A 94 15.34 -11.25 25.52
N ILE A 95 16.17 -11.21 24.47
CA ILE A 95 17.63 -11.31 24.57
C ILE A 95 18.25 -10.02 25.14
N TYR A 96 17.77 -8.86 24.69
CA TYR A 96 18.30 -7.53 25.06
C TYR A 96 17.57 -6.89 26.24
N SER A 97 16.40 -7.42 26.62
CA SER A 97 15.54 -6.88 27.68
C SER A 97 15.08 -5.45 27.40
N VAL A 98 14.83 -5.13 26.13
CA VAL A 98 14.27 -3.86 25.67
C VAL A 98 13.20 -4.13 24.61
N PRO A 99 12.23 -3.23 24.40
CA PRO A 99 11.29 -3.32 23.29
C PRO A 99 12.00 -3.37 21.91
N LEU A 100 11.40 -4.06 20.93
CA LEU A 100 12.00 -4.20 19.59
C LEU A 100 12.27 -2.85 18.93
N ASN A 101 11.39 -1.87 19.10
CA ASN A 101 11.53 -0.53 18.51
C ASN A 101 12.79 0.22 18.99
N GLU A 102 13.33 -0.08 20.18
CA GLU A 102 14.60 0.48 20.65
C GLU A 102 15.81 -0.09 19.90
N LEU A 103 15.68 -1.30 19.34
CA LEU A 103 16.72 -1.98 18.58
C LEU A 103 16.64 -1.65 17.08
N LEU A 104 15.50 -1.17 16.58
CA LEU A 104 15.32 -0.84 15.18
C LEU A 104 16.03 0.47 14.80
N PRO A 105 16.61 0.56 13.59
CA PRO A 105 17.29 1.75 13.12
C PRO A 105 16.35 2.96 13.01
N ASP A 106 16.89 4.14 13.33
CA ASP A 106 16.23 5.44 13.17
C ASP A 106 16.53 6.10 11.81
N GLU A 107 17.68 5.77 11.24
CA GLU A 107 18.22 6.34 10.01
C GLU A 107 17.63 5.71 8.74
N THR A 108 17.94 6.30 7.59
CA THR A 108 17.64 5.72 6.28
C THR A 108 18.50 4.48 6.07
N VAL A 109 17.90 3.41 5.55
CA VAL A 109 18.57 2.12 5.37
C VAL A 109 18.22 1.50 4.02
N TRP A 110 19.17 0.76 3.46
CA TRP A 110 18.93 -0.12 2.31
C TRP A 110 18.44 -1.49 2.79
N LEU A 111 17.23 -1.88 2.38
CA LEU A 111 16.69 -3.22 2.57
C LEU A 111 17.29 -4.21 1.56
N THR A 112 17.52 -3.72 0.33
CA THR A 112 18.18 -4.44 -0.77
C THR A 112 19.07 -3.45 -1.53
N SER A 113 19.79 -3.89 -2.58
CA SER A 113 20.55 -2.97 -3.45
C SER A 113 19.67 -1.96 -4.21
N GLU A 114 18.37 -2.23 -4.30
CA GLU A 114 17.41 -1.45 -5.07
C GLU A 114 16.38 -0.73 -4.20
N LEU A 115 16.19 -1.15 -2.94
CA LEU A 115 15.09 -0.69 -2.09
C LEU A 115 15.63 -0.04 -0.81
N GLY A 116 15.50 1.29 -0.73
CA GLY A 116 15.81 2.11 0.43
C GLY A 116 14.56 2.53 1.19
N VAL A 117 14.68 2.75 2.49
CA VAL A 117 13.54 3.11 3.35
C VAL A 117 13.99 3.92 4.55
N TYR A 118 13.13 4.81 5.05
CA TYR A 118 13.42 5.52 6.30
C TYR A 118 13.16 4.62 7.50
N GLY A 119 13.98 4.74 8.56
CA GLY A 119 13.83 3.96 9.79
C GLY A 119 12.43 4.05 10.40
N ARG A 120 11.77 5.22 10.31
CA ARG A 120 10.37 5.38 10.74
C ARG A 120 9.40 4.43 10.04
N GLU A 121 9.60 4.18 8.76
CA GLU A 121 8.71 3.34 7.94
C GLU A 121 8.93 1.86 8.28
N VAL A 122 10.18 1.46 8.53
CA VAL A 122 10.51 0.11 9.05
C VAL A 122 9.78 -0.15 10.36
N ARG A 123 9.79 0.81 11.29
CA ARG A 123 9.07 0.70 12.57
C ARG A 123 7.57 0.58 12.39
N ARG A 124 7.00 1.33 11.44
CA ARG A 124 5.56 1.24 11.14
C ARG A 124 5.20 -0.15 10.62
N VAL A 125 5.96 -0.69 9.66
CA VAL A 125 5.74 -2.05 9.13
C VAL A 125 5.81 -3.10 10.24
N LEU A 126 6.86 -3.05 11.05
CA LEU A 126 7.05 -4.01 12.14
C LEU A 126 6.06 -3.79 13.30
N GLY A 127 5.39 -2.64 13.35
CA GLY A 127 4.28 -2.35 14.26
C GLY A 127 2.97 -3.04 13.89
N GLY A 128 2.87 -3.69 12.73
CA GLY A 128 1.74 -4.56 12.36
C GLY A 128 0.56 -3.86 11.67
N ASP A 129 0.35 -2.56 11.92
CA ASP A 129 -0.78 -1.80 11.36
C ASP A 129 -0.40 -0.91 10.18
N TYR A 130 0.65 -1.28 9.45
CA TYR A 130 1.12 -0.48 8.32
C TYR A 130 1.33 -1.31 7.06
N HIS A 131 0.43 -1.07 6.11
CA HIS A 131 0.62 -1.47 4.72
C HIS A 131 1.01 -0.21 3.93
N PRO A 132 2.27 -0.09 3.44
CA PRO A 132 2.66 1.08 2.68
C PRO A 132 1.78 1.17 1.43
N PRO A 133 1.01 2.25 1.24
CA PRO A 133 0.20 2.40 0.04
C PRO A 133 1.14 2.44 -1.18
N TYR A 134 0.69 2.00 -2.35
CA TYR A 134 1.51 2.00 -3.57
C TYR A 134 2.23 3.34 -3.81
N ARG A 135 1.57 4.47 -3.50
CA ARG A 135 2.15 5.81 -3.60
C ARG A 135 3.33 6.06 -2.67
N ALA A 136 3.45 5.36 -1.55
CA ALA A 136 4.57 5.49 -0.62
C ALA A 136 5.90 5.01 -1.22
N LEU A 137 5.87 4.19 -2.27
CA LEU A 137 7.06 3.78 -3.06
C LEU A 137 7.61 4.92 -3.94
N PHE A 138 6.83 5.98 -4.16
CA PHE A 138 7.18 7.08 -5.05
C PHE A 138 7.16 8.43 -4.35
N ALA A 139 6.78 8.47 -3.08
CA ALA A 139 6.75 9.70 -2.31
C ALA A 139 8.12 9.98 -1.69
N PRO A 140 8.70 11.17 -1.88
CA PRO A 140 9.77 11.67 -1.02
C PRO A 140 9.27 11.59 0.41
N GLY A 141 10.02 10.98 1.31
CA GLY A 141 9.53 10.76 2.68
C GLY A 141 9.17 9.30 3.00
N GLY A 142 9.11 8.37 2.04
CA GLY A 142 8.64 7.00 2.31
C GLY A 142 9.61 5.87 1.99
N TRP A 143 9.35 5.24 0.87
CA TRP A 143 10.11 4.12 0.34
C TRP A 143 10.75 4.58 -0.96
N TYR A 144 11.94 4.09 -1.24
CA TYR A 144 12.69 4.42 -2.43
C TYR A 144 13.01 3.14 -3.19
N LEU A 145 12.55 3.07 -4.44
CA LEU A 145 12.91 2.02 -5.38
C LEU A 145 13.77 2.62 -6.48
N LYS A 146 15.03 2.19 -6.56
CA LYS A 146 16.01 2.67 -7.54
C LYS A 146 15.44 2.61 -8.96
N GLY A 147 15.65 3.66 -9.74
CA GLY A 147 15.15 3.82 -11.10
C GLY A 147 13.65 4.13 -11.21
N SER A 148 12.83 3.81 -10.20
CA SER A 148 11.40 4.15 -10.17
C SER A 148 11.13 5.44 -9.41
N SER A 149 11.83 5.65 -8.29
CA SER A 149 11.76 6.87 -7.48
C SER A 149 12.71 7.97 -7.99
N ASP A 150 13.65 7.64 -8.89
CA ASP A 150 14.53 8.60 -9.57
C ASP A 150 13.85 9.32 -10.75
N GLN A 151 12.68 8.83 -11.14
CA GLN A 151 11.91 9.42 -12.23
C GLN A 151 11.15 10.63 -11.71
N ASP A 152 10.98 11.62 -12.58
CA ASP A 152 10.22 12.83 -12.27
C ASP A 152 8.87 12.44 -11.60
N PRO A 153 8.62 12.90 -10.36
CA PRO A 153 7.38 12.60 -9.64
C PRO A 153 6.14 12.93 -10.45
N THR A 154 6.20 13.98 -11.27
CA THR A 154 5.13 14.41 -12.17
C THR A 154 4.92 13.42 -13.31
N GLU A 155 6.01 12.93 -13.92
CA GLU A 155 5.93 11.95 -15.01
C GLU A 155 5.44 10.58 -14.52
N THR A 156 5.92 10.16 -13.33
CA THR A 156 5.47 8.92 -12.68
C THR A 156 4.01 9.02 -12.27
N ALA A 157 3.58 10.14 -11.68
CA ALA A 157 2.18 10.39 -11.35
C ALA A 157 1.30 10.39 -12.60
N VAL A 158 1.74 11.01 -13.71
CA VAL A 158 1.03 11.00 -14.99
C VAL A 158 0.93 9.59 -15.56
N ARG A 159 2.00 8.79 -15.53
CA ARG A 159 1.98 7.41 -16.04
C ARG A 159 1.12 6.50 -15.19
N VAL A 160 1.18 6.62 -13.86
CA VAL A 160 0.31 5.89 -12.93
C VAL A 160 -1.13 6.34 -13.10
N ALA A 161 -1.39 7.64 -13.25
CA ALA A 161 -2.72 8.17 -13.53
C ALA A 161 -3.26 7.69 -14.88
N LYS A 162 -2.42 7.59 -15.91
CA LYS A 162 -2.79 7.01 -17.22
C LYS A 162 -3.07 5.52 -17.11
N ALA A 163 -2.21 4.75 -16.45
CA ALA A 163 -2.41 3.31 -16.26
C ALA A 163 -3.62 3.01 -15.38
N ALA A 164 -3.84 3.81 -14.32
CA ALA A 164 -5.05 3.77 -13.52
C ALA A 164 -6.25 4.16 -14.39
N ALA A 165 -6.23 5.29 -15.10
CA ALA A 165 -7.33 5.66 -16.01
C ALA A 165 -7.60 4.59 -17.07
N GLU A 166 -6.59 3.86 -17.55
CA GLU A 166 -6.76 2.77 -18.50
C GLU A 166 -7.32 1.49 -17.86
N LEU A 167 -6.89 1.16 -16.64
CA LEU A 167 -7.51 0.12 -15.82
C LEU A 167 -8.94 0.47 -15.43
N TRP A 168 -9.21 1.74 -15.13
CA TRP A 168 -10.53 2.27 -14.78
C TRP A 168 -11.43 2.33 -16.00
N ARG A 169 -10.90 2.63 -17.21
CA ARG A 169 -11.61 2.51 -18.49
C ARG A 169 -11.94 1.07 -18.87
N ARG A 170 -11.08 0.10 -18.49
CA ARG A 170 -11.32 -1.33 -18.74
C ARG A 170 -12.22 -1.98 -17.70
N ASN A 171 -12.21 -1.47 -16.46
CA ASN A 171 -13.02 -1.91 -15.35
C ASN A 171 -13.87 -0.73 -14.88
N SER A 172 -14.76 -0.24 -15.74
CA SER A 172 -15.62 0.91 -15.45
C SER A 172 -16.52 0.56 -14.29
N TRP A 173 -16.22 0.93 -13.06
CA TRP A 173 -17.18 0.83 -11.96
C TRP A 173 -18.33 1.84 -12.21
N PRO A 174 -19.54 1.64 -11.66
CA PRO A 174 -20.60 2.64 -11.75
C PRO A 174 -20.09 4.02 -11.27
N ALA A 175 -20.54 5.10 -11.89
CA ALA A 175 -20.02 6.45 -11.61
C ALA A 175 -20.20 6.88 -10.14
N HIS A 176 -21.13 6.25 -9.43
CA HIS A 176 -21.42 6.45 -8.00
C HIS A 176 -20.75 5.42 -7.09
N ALA A 177 -19.85 4.58 -7.60
CA ALA A 177 -19.20 3.55 -6.82
C ALA A 177 -18.41 4.14 -5.64
N ALA A 178 -18.86 3.83 -4.43
CA ALA A 178 -18.14 4.23 -3.23
C ALA A 178 -16.73 3.60 -3.25
N ALA A 179 -15.70 4.45 -3.13
CA ALA A 179 -14.30 4.03 -3.19
C ALA A 179 -13.91 2.94 -2.18
N GLN A 180 -14.69 2.78 -1.10
CA GLN A 180 -14.50 1.71 -0.12
C GLN A 180 -14.81 0.33 -0.70
N HIS A 181 -15.83 0.22 -1.55
CA HIS A 181 -16.25 -1.05 -2.14
C HIS A 181 -15.38 -1.49 -3.32
N THR A 182 -14.65 -0.57 -3.95
CA THR A 182 -13.77 -0.86 -5.08
C THR A 182 -12.41 -1.46 -4.68
N GLN A 183 -12.04 -1.38 -3.40
CA GLN A 183 -10.76 -1.88 -2.87
C GLN A 183 -10.84 -3.32 -2.35
N GLU A 184 -12.04 -3.86 -2.14
CA GLU A 184 -12.21 -5.20 -1.61
C GLU A 184 -12.15 -6.27 -2.70
N MET A 185 -11.36 -7.31 -2.46
CA MET A 185 -11.18 -8.40 -3.43
C MET A 185 -12.41 -9.31 -3.48
N PRO A 186 -12.85 -9.72 -4.69
CA PRO A 186 -13.97 -10.64 -4.83
C PRO A 186 -13.69 -12.02 -4.24
N ASP A 187 -14.69 -12.63 -3.63
CA ASP A 187 -14.62 -14.01 -3.15
C ASP A 187 -15.00 -15.04 -4.23
N GLU A 188 -14.85 -16.34 -3.91
CA GLU A 188 -15.21 -17.41 -4.85
C GLU A 188 -16.70 -17.44 -5.22
N ALA A 189 -17.59 -17.00 -4.32
CA ALA A 189 -19.02 -17.01 -4.55
C ALA A 189 -19.39 -15.92 -5.55
N GLU A 190 -18.77 -14.74 -5.44
CA GLU A 190 -18.87 -13.61 -6.37
C GLU A 190 -18.28 -13.99 -7.74
N ALA A 191 -17.13 -14.67 -7.77
CA ALA A 191 -16.55 -15.17 -9.03
C ALA A 191 -17.45 -16.18 -9.77
N LYS A 192 -18.16 -17.04 -9.02
CA LYS A 192 -19.12 -18.01 -9.60
C LYS A 192 -20.42 -17.33 -10.04
N ALA A 193 -20.89 -16.32 -9.30
CA ALA A 193 -22.05 -15.53 -9.66
C ALA A 193 -21.80 -14.68 -10.90
N ALA A 194 -20.62 -14.08 -11.03
CA ALA A 194 -20.21 -13.29 -12.19
C ALA A 194 -20.32 -14.07 -13.50
N LYS A 195 -19.86 -15.33 -13.51
CA LYS A 195 -20.01 -16.23 -14.68
C LYS A 195 -21.47 -16.47 -15.08
N ARG A 196 -22.40 -16.45 -14.12
CA ARG A 196 -23.83 -16.64 -14.38
C ARG A 196 -24.51 -15.37 -14.87
N LEU A 197 -24.10 -14.22 -14.31
CA LEU A 197 -24.65 -12.91 -14.62
C LEU A 197 -24.01 -12.26 -15.86
N GLY A 198 -23.01 -12.91 -16.47
CA GLY A 198 -22.33 -12.39 -17.65
C GLY A 198 -21.47 -11.15 -17.39
N THR A 199 -21.02 -10.94 -16.15
CA THR A 199 -20.23 -9.77 -15.74
C THR A 199 -18.92 -10.18 -15.05
N THR A 200 -18.19 -9.23 -14.46
CA THR A 200 -16.95 -9.46 -13.72
C THR A 200 -17.18 -9.74 -12.23
N ALA A 201 -16.25 -10.44 -11.58
CA ALA A 201 -16.35 -10.73 -10.13
C ALA A 201 -16.36 -9.45 -9.28
N HIS A 202 -15.62 -8.42 -9.70
CA HIS A 202 -15.59 -7.11 -9.04
C HIS A 202 -16.94 -6.40 -9.09
N TYR A 203 -17.69 -6.54 -10.17
CA TYR A 203 -19.04 -5.99 -10.31
C TYR A 203 -20.05 -6.66 -9.39
N VAL A 204 -19.99 -7.99 -9.29
CA VAL A 204 -20.87 -8.72 -8.35
C VAL A 204 -20.51 -8.37 -6.91
N ALA A 205 -19.22 -8.25 -6.61
CA ALA A 205 -18.71 -7.82 -5.31
C ALA A 205 -19.22 -6.41 -4.95
N TYR A 206 -19.20 -5.48 -5.91
CA TYR A 206 -19.77 -4.14 -5.77
C TYR A 206 -21.25 -4.19 -5.45
N ALA A 207 -22.03 -4.82 -6.34
CA ALA A 207 -23.49 -4.87 -6.24
C ALA A 207 -23.94 -5.51 -4.91
N ALA A 208 -23.25 -6.57 -4.46
CA ALA A 208 -23.51 -7.19 -3.16
C ALA A 208 -23.32 -6.20 -2.00
N ARG A 209 -22.26 -5.40 -2.03
CA ARG A 209 -21.95 -4.43 -0.98
C ARG A 209 -22.87 -3.23 -1.02
N ASP A 210 -23.21 -2.72 -2.20
CA ASP A 210 -24.18 -1.65 -2.35
C ASP A 210 -25.57 -2.09 -1.86
N THR A 211 -25.95 -3.35 -2.15
CA THR A 211 -27.27 -3.89 -1.78
C THR A 211 -27.35 -4.27 -0.29
N TRP A 212 -26.29 -4.87 0.29
CA TRP A 212 -26.35 -5.51 1.61
C TRP A 212 -25.31 -5.02 2.63
N GLY A 213 -24.41 -4.13 2.22
CA GLY A 213 -23.26 -3.69 3.03
C GLY A 213 -22.19 -4.76 3.26
N ARG A 214 -22.28 -5.91 2.58
CA ARG A 214 -21.35 -7.05 2.73
C ARG A 214 -21.28 -7.90 1.45
N GLY A 215 -20.24 -8.71 1.32
CA GLY A 215 -20.07 -9.63 0.18
C GLY A 215 -21.05 -10.80 0.15
N LEU A 216 -21.17 -11.46 -1.01
CA LEU A 216 -22.17 -12.49 -1.26
C LEU A 216 -22.07 -13.69 -0.31
N ALA A 217 -20.85 -14.17 -0.02
CA ALA A 217 -20.66 -15.28 0.90
C ALA A 217 -21.06 -14.90 2.33
N ALA A 218 -20.76 -13.67 2.76
CA ALA A 218 -21.12 -13.17 4.08
C ALA A 218 -22.64 -13.04 4.24
N GLU A 219 -23.33 -12.52 3.22
CA GLU A 219 -24.79 -12.44 3.20
C GLU A 219 -25.45 -13.81 3.21
N ARG A 220 -24.92 -14.79 2.46
CA ARG A 220 -25.40 -16.18 2.50
C ARG A 220 -25.36 -16.74 3.92
N GLU A 221 -24.26 -16.55 4.64
CA GLU A 221 -24.14 -17.05 6.01
C GLU A 221 -25.02 -16.26 6.99
N ALA A 222 -25.27 -14.97 6.75
CA ALA A 222 -26.20 -14.17 7.55
C ALA A 222 -27.64 -14.71 7.44
N ARG A 223 -28.15 -14.90 6.22
CA ARG A 223 -29.50 -15.45 5.99
C ARG A 223 -29.65 -16.89 6.45
N LEU A 224 -28.57 -17.68 6.39
CA LEU A 224 -28.58 -19.04 6.93
C LEU A 224 -28.73 -19.03 8.46
N ARG A 225 -28.13 -18.05 9.15
CA ARG A 225 -28.25 -17.88 10.61
C ARG A 225 -29.63 -17.39 11.02
N GLU A 226 -30.24 -16.49 10.25
CA GLU A 226 -31.58 -15.94 10.52
C GLU A 226 -32.71 -16.98 10.43
N ARG A 227 -32.52 -18.04 9.64
CA ARG A 227 -33.49 -19.15 9.55
C ARG A 227 -33.66 -19.94 10.86
N GLY A 228 -32.80 -19.73 11.85
CA GLY A 228 -32.90 -20.32 13.19
C GLY A 228 -32.50 -21.79 13.23
N GLU A 229 -33.30 -22.68 12.62
CA GLU A 229 -33.01 -24.10 12.55
C GLU A 229 -32.03 -24.41 11.42
N LEU A 230 -30.78 -24.69 11.81
CA LEU A 230 -29.76 -25.16 10.86
C LEU A 230 -30.09 -26.60 10.44
N PRO A 231 -30.15 -26.90 9.13
CA PRO A 231 -30.41 -28.26 8.67
C PRO A 231 -29.39 -29.25 9.23
N GLU A 232 -29.86 -30.35 9.82
CA GLU A 232 -28.98 -31.37 10.36
C GLU A 232 -28.26 -32.13 9.24
N GLY A 233 -26.92 -32.14 9.32
CA GLY A 233 -26.06 -32.87 8.39
C GLY A 233 -25.46 -32.03 7.26
N LYS A 234 -24.22 -32.39 6.88
CA LYS A 234 -23.40 -31.65 5.91
C LYS A 234 -24.09 -31.45 4.55
N ARG A 235 -24.84 -32.45 4.07
CA ARG A 235 -25.56 -32.38 2.78
C ARG A 235 -26.76 -31.42 2.82
N ALA A 236 -27.51 -31.41 3.93
CA ALA A 236 -28.65 -30.53 4.09
C ALA A 236 -28.20 -29.06 4.18
N LEU A 237 -27.11 -28.80 4.92
CA LEU A 237 -26.49 -27.47 4.99
C LEU A 237 -25.98 -26.99 3.62
N GLN A 238 -25.34 -27.87 2.85
CA GLN A 238 -24.86 -27.55 1.51
C GLN A 238 -26.02 -27.21 0.56
N SER A 239 -27.11 -27.98 0.63
CA SER A 239 -28.32 -27.72 -0.15
C SER A 239 -28.92 -26.36 0.20
N ALA A 240 -29.10 -26.07 1.49
CA ALA A 240 -29.62 -24.80 1.97
C ALA A 240 -28.76 -23.60 1.52
N ARG A 241 -27.43 -23.71 1.64
CA ARG A 241 -26.49 -22.72 1.11
C ARG A 241 -26.68 -22.51 -0.40
N GLY A 242 -26.84 -23.59 -1.16
CA GLY A 242 -27.08 -23.53 -2.60
C GLY A 242 -28.38 -22.82 -2.97
N HIS A 243 -29.47 -23.05 -2.22
CA HIS A 243 -30.74 -22.35 -2.41
C HIS A 243 -30.62 -20.86 -2.09
N ILE A 244 -29.98 -20.51 -0.97
CA ILE A 244 -29.77 -19.11 -0.59
C ILE A 244 -28.91 -18.41 -1.65
N THR A 245 -27.80 -19.00 -2.09
CA THR A 245 -26.96 -18.41 -3.13
C THR A 245 -27.71 -18.18 -4.44
N ARG A 246 -28.62 -19.09 -4.86
CA ARG A 246 -29.44 -18.86 -6.05
C ARG A 246 -30.41 -17.67 -5.88
N ALA A 247 -31.03 -17.55 -4.70
CA ALA A 247 -31.89 -16.40 -4.39
C ALA A 247 -31.10 -15.09 -4.40
N LEU A 248 -29.94 -15.06 -3.74
CA LEU A 248 -29.04 -13.89 -3.71
C LEU A 248 -28.60 -13.47 -5.11
N VAL A 249 -28.26 -14.42 -5.98
CA VAL A 249 -27.86 -14.10 -7.37
C VAL A 249 -29.05 -13.51 -8.15
N ALA A 250 -30.26 -14.03 -7.96
CA ALA A 250 -31.46 -13.47 -8.60
C ALA A 250 -31.80 -12.06 -8.09
N GLU A 251 -31.50 -11.76 -6.82
CA GLU A 251 -31.65 -10.41 -6.27
C GLU A 251 -30.62 -9.42 -6.82
N LEU A 252 -29.39 -9.87 -7.09
CA LEU A 252 -28.34 -9.03 -7.66
C LEU A 252 -28.48 -8.81 -9.16
N GLU A 253 -29.14 -9.71 -9.88
CA GLU A 253 -29.32 -9.63 -11.33
C GLU A 253 -29.85 -8.26 -11.81
N PRO A 254 -30.96 -7.69 -11.29
CA PRO A 254 -31.44 -6.38 -11.75
C PRO A 254 -30.45 -5.25 -11.45
N VAL A 255 -29.75 -5.31 -10.31
CA VAL A 255 -28.76 -4.29 -9.91
C VAL A 255 -27.57 -4.31 -10.88
N VAL A 256 -27.06 -5.51 -11.17
CA VAL A 256 -25.97 -5.70 -12.13
C VAL A 256 -26.38 -5.25 -13.53
N GLN A 257 -27.60 -5.54 -13.97
CA GLN A 257 -28.10 -5.10 -15.27
C GLN A 257 -28.18 -3.57 -15.39
N VAL A 258 -28.60 -2.87 -14.34
CA VAL A 258 -28.62 -1.40 -14.32
C VAL A 258 -27.20 -0.85 -14.52
N TYR A 259 -26.22 -1.41 -13.80
CA TYR A 259 -24.83 -0.97 -13.92
C TYR A 259 -24.21 -1.29 -15.28
N GLU A 260 -24.51 -2.45 -15.86
CA GLU A 260 -24.07 -2.81 -17.21
C GLU A 260 -24.67 -1.85 -18.26
N ALA A 261 -25.94 -1.48 -18.11
CA ALA A 261 -26.59 -0.51 -19.00
C ALA A 261 -25.99 0.90 -18.87
N GLU A 262 -25.66 1.33 -17.65
CA GLU A 262 -24.92 2.58 -17.42
C GLU A 262 -23.53 2.55 -18.04
N ARG A 263 -22.82 1.40 -17.95
CA ARG A 263 -21.52 1.21 -18.59
C ARG A 263 -21.61 1.33 -20.11
N GLU A 264 -22.52 0.60 -20.73
CA GLU A 264 -22.71 0.65 -22.18
C GLU A 264 -23.08 2.05 -22.66
N ARG A 265 -23.87 2.80 -21.88
CA ARG A 265 -24.22 4.17 -22.20
C ARG A 265 -23.01 5.09 -22.15
N ALA A 266 -22.18 4.98 -21.11
CA ALA A 266 -20.95 5.75 -20.99
C ALA A 266 -19.96 5.42 -22.12
N GLU A 267 -19.81 4.14 -22.48
CA GLU A 267 -18.97 3.71 -23.60
C GLU A 267 -19.44 4.29 -24.95
N ARG A 268 -20.76 4.37 -25.18
CA ARG A 268 -21.33 4.99 -26.39
C ARG A 268 -21.13 6.51 -26.42
N GLU A 269 -21.41 7.20 -25.31
CA GLU A 269 -21.22 8.65 -25.20
C GLU A 269 -19.74 9.04 -25.38
N GLU A 270 -18.80 8.21 -24.89
CA GLU A 270 -17.37 8.40 -25.13
C GLU A 270 -16.96 8.15 -26.60
N ALA A 271 -17.49 7.09 -27.23
CA ALA A 271 -17.21 6.79 -28.64
C ALA A 271 -17.70 7.90 -29.57
N GLU A 272 -18.88 8.46 -29.32
CA GLU A 272 -19.45 9.59 -30.07
C GLU A 272 -18.65 10.89 -29.86
N ASN A 273 -18.18 11.14 -28.64
CA ASN A 273 -17.31 12.29 -28.34
C ASN A 273 -15.92 12.16 -28.99
N PHE A 274 -15.37 10.94 -29.05
CA PHE A 274 -14.11 10.67 -29.72
C PHE A 274 -14.20 10.89 -31.23
N ASP A 275 -15.22 10.35 -31.89
CA ASP A 275 -15.45 10.52 -33.34
C ASP A 275 -15.71 12.00 -33.72
N SER A 276 -16.51 12.72 -32.90
CA SER A 276 -16.76 14.15 -33.09
C SER A 276 -15.49 15.00 -32.97
N SER A 277 -14.55 14.61 -32.08
CA SER A 277 -13.26 15.28 -31.93
C SER A 277 -12.28 15.01 -33.07
N GLU A 278 -12.41 13.86 -33.74
CA GLU A 278 -11.56 13.46 -34.89
C GLU A 278 -12.08 14.06 -36.22
N ILE A 279 -13.40 14.21 -36.36
CA ILE A 279 -14.05 14.89 -37.49
C ILE A 279 -13.76 16.41 -37.47
N ALA A 280 -13.65 17.02 -36.29
CA ALA A 280 -13.36 18.44 -36.11
C ALA A 280 -11.91 18.86 -36.44
N LEU A 281 -10.98 17.91 -36.61
CA LEU A 281 -9.59 18.19 -37.01
C LEU A 281 -9.51 18.40 -38.53
N THR A 282 -8.83 19.48 -38.94
CA THR A 282 -8.53 19.73 -40.35
C THR A 282 -7.58 18.67 -40.91
N PRO A 283 -7.56 18.43 -42.23
CA PRO A 283 -6.68 17.41 -42.84
C PRO A 283 -5.20 17.55 -42.45
N ASP A 284 -4.70 18.79 -42.32
CA ASP A 284 -3.33 19.09 -41.90
C ASP A 284 -3.06 18.72 -40.43
N GLU A 285 -4.04 18.92 -39.55
CA GLU A 285 -3.92 18.55 -38.14
C GLU A 285 -3.94 17.03 -37.94
N ARG A 286 -4.69 16.30 -38.78
CA ARG A 286 -4.68 14.83 -38.79
C ARG A 286 -3.33 14.27 -39.25
N GLN A 287 -2.71 14.91 -40.24
CA GLN A 287 -1.41 14.48 -40.76
C GLN A 287 -0.27 14.72 -39.75
N LYS A 288 -0.23 15.90 -39.12
CA LYS A 288 0.74 16.19 -38.05
C LYS A 288 0.62 15.25 -36.85
N ARG A 289 -0.60 14.84 -36.49
CA ARG A 289 -0.83 13.92 -35.36
C ARG A 289 -0.42 12.48 -35.67
N ARG A 290 -0.48 12.06 -36.94
CA ARG A 290 0.02 10.76 -37.42
C ARG A 290 1.55 10.71 -37.47
N GLU A 291 2.19 11.81 -37.86
CA GLU A 291 3.66 11.92 -37.87
C GLU A 291 4.27 11.99 -36.45
N ALA A 292 3.50 12.40 -35.44
CA ALA A 292 3.96 12.48 -34.05
C ALA A 292 3.80 11.18 -33.24
N ASN A 293 3.00 10.22 -33.72
CA ASN A 293 2.68 8.96 -33.02
C ASN A 293 3.26 7.71 -33.72
N GLY A 294 3.96 7.85 -34.84
CA GLY A 294 4.70 6.80 -35.53
C GLY A 294 6.20 6.96 -35.35
#